data_AF-V6U559-F1
#
_entry.id   AF-V6U559-F1
#
_cell.length_a   1.000
_cell.length_b   1.000
_cell.length_c   1.000
_cell.angle_alpha   90.00
_cell.angle_beta   90.00
_cell.angle_gamma   90.00
#
_symmetry.space_group_name_H-M   'P 1'
#
loop_
_entity.id
_entity.type
_entity.pdbx_description
1 polymer ?
#
loop_
_entity_poly.entity_id
_entity_poly.type
_entity_poly.pdbx_seq_one_letter_code
_entity_poly.pdbx_strand_id
1 'polypeptide(L)'
;MALTYSVKLLDFQSTSVPGSLLVTDNGLQFNSANTSISLTISWSTARAIVIGEIGKRERSGPFLELSAYITDNLKQMYTFSAIPLTEKESLLSLLRSYLGDNFPILDRHYVATGWNWGSLAVSSAAVSFIPNSAIALAESGASRVNASANEEGGPVGGDDASSASEDSEASQINEDPVEDLYFHIPTTMVDDLKSLGAREISLTLHGKTSETNALMSVKEIVFTIPDKQVCKQMYDRLMHVVDTRTSGRIVSIQN
;
A
#
# COMPACT_ATOMS: atom_id res chain seq x y z
N MET A 1 21.66 -10.82 -16.81
CA MET A 1 20.99 -10.10 -17.92
C MET A 1 20.22 -8.94 -17.31
N ALA A 2 20.48 -7.68 -17.66
CA ALA A 2 19.79 -6.56 -17.01
C ALA A 2 18.64 -6.03 -17.87
N LEU A 3 17.56 -5.58 -17.23
CA LEU A 3 16.47 -4.85 -17.88
C LEU A 3 16.50 -3.39 -17.44
N THR A 4 16.32 -2.47 -18.39
CA THR A 4 16.36 -1.03 -18.14
C THR A 4 15.07 -0.39 -18.64
N TYR A 5 14.45 0.44 -17.80
CA TYR A 5 13.19 1.11 -18.09
C TYR A 5 13.29 2.61 -17.81
N SER A 6 12.72 3.42 -18.69
CA SER A 6 12.43 4.83 -18.40
C SER A 6 11.15 4.90 -17.56
N VAL A 7 11.27 5.30 -16.30
CA VAL A 7 10.18 5.23 -15.30
C VAL A 7 10.00 6.54 -14.56
N LYS A 8 8.98 6.59 -13.71
CA LYS A 8 8.81 7.64 -12.69
C LYS A 8 8.79 7.01 -11.29
N LEU A 9 9.64 7.51 -10.40
CA LEU A 9 9.61 7.20 -8.97
C LEU A 9 8.53 8.05 -8.28
N LEU A 10 7.53 7.41 -7.66
CA LEU A 10 6.29 8.06 -7.23
C LEU A 10 6.26 8.54 -5.77
N ASP A 11 7.01 7.87 -4.89
CA ASP A 11 6.80 7.92 -3.43
C ASP A 11 8.02 8.46 -2.65
N PHE A 12 8.93 9.12 -3.36
CA PHE A 12 10.17 9.66 -2.79
C PHE A 12 10.04 11.13 -2.37
N GLN A 13 9.30 11.90 -3.15
CA GLN A 13 9.08 13.34 -2.95
C GLN A 13 7.66 13.70 -3.38
N SER A 14 7.24 14.93 -3.07
CA SER A 14 5.93 15.46 -3.46
C SER A 14 5.67 15.41 -4.97
N THR A 15 6.70 15.34 -5.81
CA THR A 15 6.55 15.20 -7.26
C THR A 15 7.15 13.88 -7.73
N SER A 16 6.53 13.26 -8.74
CA SER A 16 7.07 12.07 -9.37
C SER A 16 8.40 12.41 -10.05
N VAL A 17 9.44 11.63 -9.78
CA VAL A 17 10.78 11.88 -10.32
C VAL A 17 11.00 11.01 -11.55
N PRO A 18 11.12 11.57 -12.76
CA PRO A 18 11.45 10.79 -13.95
C PRO A 18 12.92 10.31 -13.90
N GLY A 19 13.19 9.09 -14.34
CA GLY A 19 14.54 8.55 -14.38
C GLY A 19 14.62 7.20 -15.07
N SER A 20 15.76 6.55 -14.92
CA SER A 20 16.04 5.21 -15.45
C SER A 20 16.12 4.21 -14.31
N LEU A 21 15.35 3.13 -14.40
CA LEU A 21 15.38 1.98 -13.49
C LEU A 21 16.09 0.82 -14.17
N LEU A 22 17.14 0.32 -13.53
CA LEU A 22 17.89 -0.86 -13.92
C LEU A 22 17.60 -2.01 -12.94
N VAL A 23 17.16 -3.14 -13.46
CA VAL A 23 16.95 -4.39 -12.70
C VAL A 23 18.18 -5.29 -12.91
N THR A 24 18.89 -5.58 -11.82
CA THR A 24 20.13 -6.37 -11.84
C THR A 24 20.01 -7.61 -10.95
N ASP A 25 21.01 -8.48 -11.00
CA ASP A 25 21.15 -9.64 -10.13
C ASP A 25 21.33 -9.29 -8.65
N ASN A 26 21.76 -8.07 -8.34
CA ASN A 26 22.02 -7.61 -6.98
C ASN A 26 20.92 -6.71 -6.40
N GLY A 27 20.02 -6.19 -7.25
CA GLY A 27 19.03 -5.22 -6.82
C GLY A 27 18.39 -4.39 -7.93
N LEU A 28 17.65 -3.38 -7.50
CA LEU A 28 17.16 -2.28 -8.32
C LEU A 28 18.10 -1.08 -8.18
N GLN A 29 18.36 -0.41 -9.30
CA GLN A 29 19.08 0.86 -9.33
C GLN A 29 18.26 1.89 -10.10
N PHE A 30 17.91 2.99 -9.45
CA PHE A 30 17.22 4.11 -10.08
C PHE A 30 18.13 5.33 -10.12
N ASN A 31 18.20 5.99 -11.28
CA ASN A 31 18.97 7.20 -11.47
C ASN A 31 18.15 8.25 -12.22
N SER A 32 18.06 9.45 -11.66
CA SER A 32 17.47 10.63 -12.31
C SER A 32 18.56 11.66 -12.62
N ALA A 33 18.81 11.88 -13.91
CA ALA A 33 19.76 12.90 -14.36
C ALA A 33 19.29 14.32 -14.01
N ASN A 34 17.97 14.54 -13.93
CA ASN A 34 17.40 15.88 -13.74
C ASN A 34 17.43 16.34 -12.28
N THR A 35 17.40 15.39 -11.34
CA THR A 35 17.31 15.70 -9.89
C THR A 35 18.54 15.23 -9.10
N SER A 36 19.55 14.66 -9.76
CA SER A 36 20.72 14.04 -9.11
C SER A 36 20.35 13.00 -8.03
N ILE A 37 19.18 12.38 -8.17
CA ILE A 37 18.72 11.32 -7.28
C ILE A 37 19.26 9.99 -7.80
N SER A 38 19.95 9.26 -6.93
CA SER A 38 20.35 7.88 -7.15
C SER A 38 19.85 7.03 -5.97
N LEU A 39 19.17 5.93 -6.29
CA LEU A 39 18.60 5.00 -5.32
C LEU A 39 19.05 3.59 -5.69
N THR A 40 19.57 2.86 -4.72
CA THR A 40 19.91 1.44 -4.88
C THR A 40 19.17 0.63 -3.83
N ILE A 41 18.42 -0.37 -4.25
CA ILE A 41 17.70 -1.31 -3.40
C ILE A 41 18.32 -2.67 -3.60
N SER A 42 18.93 -3.23 -2.57
CA SER A 42 19.47 -4.60 -2.64
C SER A 42 18.37 -5.62 -2.44
N TRP A 43 18.45 -6.76 -3.14
CA TRP A 43 17.55 -7.89 -2.90
C TRP A 43 17.59 -8.41 -1.48
N SER A 44 18.73 -8.30 -0.78
CA SER A 44 18.83 -8.70 0.63
C SER A 44 18.04 -7.79 1.59
N THR A 45 17.63 -6.61 1.12
CA THR A 45 16.84 -5.63 1.89
C THR A 45 15.39 -5.55 1.39
N ALA A 46 15.07 -6.19 0.27
CA ALA A 46 13.72 -6.29 -0.25
C ALA A 46 13.00 -7.44 0.46
N ARG A 47 11.81 -7.15 1.01
CA ARG A 47 10.91 -8.16 1.59
C ARG A 47 10.01 -8.77 0.53
N ALA A 48 9.49 -7.93 -0.35
CA ALA A 48 8.60 -8.34 -1.44
C ALA A 48 8.73 -7.38 -2.62
N ILE A 49 8.46 -7.90 -3.82
CA ILE A 49 8.26 -7.11 -5.02
C ILE A 49 6.81 -7.27 -5.44
N VAL A 50 6.14 -6.15 -5.70
CA VAL A 50 4.76 -6.14 -6.15
C VAL A 50 4.70 -5.49 -7.51
N ILE A 51 4.03 -6.15 -8.45
CA ILE A 51 3.81 -5.62 -9.80
C ILE A 51 2.32 -5.48 -10.01
N GLY A 52 1.84 -4.30 -10.40
CA GLY A 52 0.42 -4.04 -10.64
C GLY A 52 0.17 -3.30 -11.94
N GLU A 53 -0.98 -3.55 -12.56
CA GLU A 53 -1.38 -2.85 -13.79
C GLU A 53 -2.09 -1.53 -13.46
N ILE A 54 -1.57 -0.43 -14.00
CA ILE A 54 -2.09 0.92 -13.81
C ILE A 54 -2.39 1.61 -15.14
N GLY A 55 -2.97 2.81 -15.09
CA GLY A 55 -3.07 3.67 -16.28
C GLY A 55 -4.11 3.22 -17.31
N LYS A 56 -5.06 2.33 -16.97
CA LYS A 56 -6.15 1.90 -17.88
C LYS A 56 -6.96 3.05 -18.50
N ARG A 57 -6.94 4.24 -17.89
CA ARG A 57 -7.61 5.46 -18.36
C ARG A 57 -6.65 6.50 -18.97
N GLU A 58 -5.35 6.23 -19.00
CA GLU A 58 -4.37 7.14 -19.57
C GLU A 58 -4.30 7.03 -21.09
N ARG A 59 -4.14 8.17 -21.78
CA ARG A 59 -3.98 8.20 -23.25
C ARG A 59 -2.72 7.49 -23.73
N SER A 60 -1.71 7.40 -22.86
CA SER A 60 -0.40 6.82 -23.12
C SER A 60 -0.34 5.30 -22.93
N GLY A 61 -1.48 4.67 -22.61
CA GLY A 61 -1.63 3.22 -22.53
C GLY A 61 -1.57 2.67 -21.09
N PRO A 62 -1.88 1.39 -20.91
CA PRO A 62 -1.69 0.73 -19.63
C PRO A 62 -0.20 0.55 -19.35
N PHE A 63 0.19 0.77 -18.11
CA PHE A 63 1.55 0.59 -17.62
C PHE A 63 1.56 -0.39 -16.47
N LEU A 64 2.75 -0.90 -16.18
CA LEU A 64 3.04 -1.54 -14.92
C LEU A 64 3.55 -0.51 -13.92
N GLU A 65 3.15 -0.75 -12.69
CA GLU A 65 3.75 -0.24 -11.49
C GLU A 65 4.55 -1.37 -10.84
N LEU A 66 5.77 -1.08 -10.39
CA LEU A 66 6.59 -1.97 -9.58
C LEU A 66 6.83 -1.29 -8.23
N SER A 67 6.39 -1.91 -7.15
CA SER A 67 6.66 -1.48 -5.78
C SER A 67 7.63 -2.45 -5.10
N ALA A 68 8.72 -1.92 -4.55
CA ALA A 68 9.63 -2.68 -3.71
C ALA A 68 9.35 -2.38 -2.24
N TYR A 69 8.93 -3.39 -1.48
CA TYR A 69 8.73 -3.31 -0.04
C TYR A 69 10.05 -3.61 0.64
N ILE A 70 10.57 -2.64 1.39
CA ILE A 70 11.83 -2.79 2.12
C ILE A 70 11.55 -3.38 3.50
N THR A 71 12.47 -4.21 4.00
CA THR A 71 12.36 -4.84 5.32
C THR A 71 12.05 -3.85 6.46
N ASP A 72 11.27 -4.32 7.44
CA ASP A 72 10.54 -3.57 8.47
C ASP A 72 11.33 -2.48 9.22
N ASN A 73 12.66 -2.62 9.33
CA ASN A 73 13.51 -1.63 9.99
C ASN A 73 13.54 -0.27 9.27
N LEU A 74 13.25 -0.26 7.96
CA LEU A 74 13.30 0.95 7.14
C LEU A 74 11.92 1.57 6.89
N LYS A 75 10.82 0.84 7.14
CA LYS A 75 9.43 1.31 6.95
C LYS A 75 9.20 2.02 5.60
N GLN A 76 9.83 1.52 4.54
CA GLN A 76 9.91 2.20 3.26
C GLN A 76 9.40 1.31 2.13
N MET A 77 8.73 1.96 1.18
CA MET A 77 8.33 1.37 -0.08
C MET A 77 8.75 2.33 -1.19
N TYR A 78 9.26 1.79 -2.29
CA TYR A 78 9.57 2.56 -3.48
C TYR A 78 8.75 2.06 -4.65
N THR A 79 7.96 2.96 -5.23
CA THR A 79 7.08 2.64 -6.36
C THR A 79 7.57 3.31 -7.63
N PHE A 80 7.76 2.51 -8.66
CA PHE A 80 8.18 2.89 -10.00
C PHE A 80 7.04 2.65 -10.98
N SER A 81 6.71 3.63 -11.81
CA SER A 81 5.62 3.55 -12.79
C SER A 81 6.11 3.81 -14.21
N ALA A 82 5.21 3.68 -15.18
CA ALA A 82 5.47 3.86 -16.62
C ALA A 82 6.33 2.76 -17.27
N ILE A 83 6.43 1.59 -16.62
CA ILE A 83 6.99 0.40 -17.27
C ILE A 83 5.95 -0.10 -18.29
N PRO A 84 6.30 -0.39 -19.56
CA PRO A 84 5.33 -0.86 -20.55
C PRO A 84 4.69 -2.20 -20.13
N LEU A 85 3.36 -2.33 -20.29
CA LEU A 85 2.65 -3.58 -19.97
C LEU A 85 3.21 -4.80 -20.72
N THR A 86 3.71 -4.60 -21.94
CA THR A 86 4.32 -5.65 -22.76
C THR A 86 5.56 -6.30 -22.12
N GLU A 87 6.16 -5.65 -21.13
CA GLU A 87 7.36 -6.13 -20.43
C GLU A 87 7.05 -7.02 -19.23
N LYS A 88 5.77 -7.23 -18.87
CA LYS A 88 5.35 -7.95 -17.64
C LYS A 88 6.03 -9.32 -17.51
N GLU A 89 5.91 -10.15 -18.54
CA GLU A 89 6.44 -11.52 -18.52
C GLU A 89 7.97 -11.55 -18.48
N SER A 90 8.64 -10.67 -19.25
CA SER A 90 10.10 -10.53 -19.24
C SER A 90 10.61 -10.11 -17.87
N LEU A 91 9.95 -9.16 -17.23
CA LEU A 91 10.27 -8.66 -15.89
C LEU A 91 10.05 -9.74 -14.82
N LEU A 92 8.90 -10.41 -14.83
CA LEU A 92 8.59 -11.50 -13.89
C LEU A 92 9.57 -12.65 -14.01
N SER A 93 9.88 -13.08 -15.24
CA SER A 93 10.86 -14.13 -15.52
C SER A 93 12.24 -13.75 -14.98
N LEU A 94 12.67 -12.50 -15.22
CA LEU A 94 13.97 -12.04 -14.72
C LEU A 94 14.00 -11.98 -13.19
N LEU A 95 12.98 -11.42 -12.55
CA LEU A 95 12.90 -11.34 -11.09
C LEU A 95 12.92 -12.73 -10.45
N ARG A 96 12.15 -13.69 -10.98
CA ARG A 96 12.19 -15.09 -10.52
C ARG A 96 13.57 -15.72 -10.71
N SER A 97 14.27 -15.41 -11.80
CA SER A 97 15.63 -15.91 -12.02
C SER A 97 16.65 -15.41 -10.99
N TYR A 98 16.44 -14.23 -10.40
CA TYR A 98 17.33 -13.65 -9.39
C TYR A 98 16.92 -13.96 -7.95
N LEU A 99 15.63 -13.95 -7.67
CA LEU A 99 15.08 -14.06 -6.32
C LEU A 99 14.66 -15.49 -5.96
N GLY A 100 14.45 -16.35 -6.97
CA GLY A 100 13.94 -17.71 -6.82
C GLY A 100 12.44 -17.75 -6.54
N ASP A 101 11.86 -18.95 -6.61
CA ASP A 101 10.41 -19.16 -6.49
C ASP A 101 9.87 -18.93 -5.06
N ASN A 102 10.74 -18.91 -4.05
CA ASN A 102 10.36 -18.73 -2.65
C ASN A 102 10.30 -17.25 -2.23
N PHE A 103 10.80 -16.32 -3.06
CA PHE A 103 10.74 -14.90 -2.75
C PHE A 103 9.35 -14.33 -3.09
N PRO A 104 8.71 -13.52 -2.23
CA PRO A 104 7.39 -12.96 -2.50
C PRO A 104 7.40 -11.97 -3.68
N ILE A 105 6.93 -12.43 -4.83
CA ILE A 105 6.63 -11.61 -6.01
C ILE A 105 5.12 -11.66 -6.25
N LEU A 106 4.42 -10.57 -5.99
CA LEU A 106 2.96 -10.52 -6.07
C LEU A 106 2.49 -9.80 -7.33
N ASP A 107 1.46 -10.35 -7.97
CA ASP A 107 0.73 -9.70 -9.06
C ASP A 107 -0.49 -8.98 -8.47
N ARG A 108 -0.36 -7.67 -8.28
CA ARG A 108 -1.38 -6.83 -7.64
C ARG A 108 -2.48 -6.48 -8.61
N HIS A 109 -3.71 -6.65 -8.14
CA HIS A 109 -4.91 -6.28 -8.86
C HIS A 109 -5.58 -5.04 -8.25
N TYR A 110 -5.64 -3.97 -9.04
CA TYR A 110 -6.38 -2.76 -8.69
C TYR A 110 -7.86 -2.93 -9.05
N VAL A 111 -8.71 -2.99 -8.02
CA VAL A 111 -10.16 -3.16 -8.18
C VAL A 111 -10.79 -1.88 -8.69
N ALA A 112 -11.51 -1.98 -9.82
CA ALA A 112 -12.06 -0.83 -10.55
C ALA A 112 -13.58 -0.68 -10.44
N THR A 113 -14.23 -1.34 -9.46
CA THR A 113 -15.70 -1.31 -9.27
C THR A 113 -16.24 0.08 -8.92
N GLY A 114 -15.40 0.98 -8.40
CA GLY A 114 -15.79 2.34 -8.02
C GLY A 114 -16.52 2.42 -6.67
N TRP A 115 -16.56 1.32 -5.92
CA TRP A 115 -17.11 1.27 -4.57
C TRP A 115 -16.15 1.87 -3.55
N ASN A 116 -16.70 2.37 -2.45
CA ASN A 116 -15.97 3.01 -1.36
C ASN A 116 -16.12 2.28 -0.03
N TRP A 117 -16.65 1.05 -0.03
CA TRP A 117 -16.72 0.20 1.15
C TRP A 117 -15.69 -0.93 1.07
N GLY A 118 -15.15 -1.29 2.23
CA GLY A 118 -13.99 -2.16 2.33
C GLY A 118 -13.41 -2.16 3.73
N SER A 119 -12.17 -2.61 3.83
CA SER A 119 -11.40 -2.66 5.06
C SER A 119 -10.05 -1.95 4.90
N LEU A 120 -9.49 -1.48 6.00
CA LEU A 120 -8.14 -0.94 6.04
C LEU A 120 -7.15 -2.03 6.44
N ALA A 121 -6.07 -2.16 5.68
CA ALA A 121 -4.90 -2.94 6.03
C ALA A 121 -3.71 -1.99 6.23
N VAL A 122 -2.97 -2.19 7.32
CA VAL A 122 -1.81 -1.35 7.67
C VAL A 122 -0.60 -2.26 7.80
N SER A 123 0.43 -1.92 7.05
CA SER A 123 1.78 -2.49 7.12
C SER A 123 2.77 -1.42 7.55
N SER A 124 4.01 -1.80 7.86
CA SER A 124 5.08 -0.83 8.16
C SER A 124 5.33 0.20 7.04
N ALA A 125 5.12 -0.18 5.78
CA ALA A 125 5.48 0.64 4.62
C ALA A 125 4.29 1.27 3.88
N ALA A 126 3.08 0.74 4.06
CA ALA A 126 1.90 1.23 3.36
C ALA A 126 0.58 0.99 4.11
N VAL A 127 -0.37 1.91 3.88
CA VAL A 127 -1.78 1.80 4.25
C VAL A 127 -2.57 1.42 3.00
N SER A 128 -3.30 0.31 3.02
CA SER A 128 -4.07 -0.18 1.87
C SER A 128 -5.56 -0.21 2.17
N PHE A 129 -6.38 0.16 1.19
CA PHE A 129 -7.83 0.02 1.26
C PHE A 129 -8.30 -1.12 0.37
N ILE A 130 -8.85 -2.16 1.00
CA ILE A 130 -9.17 -3.44 0.37
C ILE A 130 -10.68 -3.57 0.20
N PRO A 131 -11.18 -4.11 -0.92
CA PRO A 131 -12.60 -4.44 -1.06
C PRO A 131 -13.02 -5.49 -0.03
N ASN A 132 -14.28 -5.44 0.41
CA ASN A 132 -14.82 -6.56 1.20
C ASN A 132 -14.95 -7.80 0.30
N SER A 133 -14.13 -8.81 0.60
CA SER A 133 -14.00 -10.06 -0.16
C SER A 133 -15.33 -10.82 -0.34
N ALA A 134 -16.27 -10.67 0.59
CA ALA A 134 -17.61 -11.28 0.51
C ALA A 134 -18.43 -10.83 -0.70
N ILE A 135 -18.14 -9.67 -1.30
CA ILE A 135 -18.86 -9.16 -2.48
C ILE A 135 -18.00 -9.25 -3.75
N ALA A 136 -16.67 -9.13 -3.63
CA ALA A 136 -15.75 -9.32 -4.77
C ALA A 136 -15.80 -10.75 -5.36
N LEU A 137 -15.99 -11.77 -4.51
CA LEU A 137 -16.20 -13.15 -4.95
C LEU A 137 -17.57 -13.37 -5.62
N ALA A 138 -18.58 -12.58 -5.27
CA ALA A 138 -19.92 -12.69 -5.85
C ALA A 138 -19.98 -12.22 -7.32
N GLU A 139 -19.13 -11.26 -7.70
CA GLU A 139 -19.04 -10.76 -9.09
C GLU A 139 -18.11 -11.63 -9.96
N SER A 140 -17.09 -12.26 -9.37
CA SER A 140 -16.24 -13.25 -10.06
C SER A 140 -16.94 -14.61 -10.26
N GLY A 141 -17.89 -14.95 -9.38
CA GLY A 141 -18.59 -16.24 -9.36
C GLY A 141 -19.91 -16.33 -10.15
N ALA A 142 -20.38 -15.25 -10.78
CA ALA A 142 -21.68 -15.23 -11.49
C ALA A 142 -21.69 -16.04 -12.81
N SER A 143 -20.67 -16.87 -13.07
CA SER A 143 -20.66 -17.87 -14.12
C SER A 143 -20.21 -19.23 -13.59
N ARG A 144 -21.05 -19.85 -12.74
CA ARG A 144 -21.31 -21.30 -12.74
C ARG A 144 -22.40 -21.66 -11.73
N VAL A 145 -23.55 -21.95 -12.30
CA VAL A 145 -24.69 -22.71 -11.77
C VAL A 145 -24.23 -23.95 -10.96
N ASN A 146 -24.60 -24.08 -9.68
CA ASN A 146 -25.68 -25.00 -9.24
C ASN A 146 -25.93 -24.98 -7.72
N ALA A 147 -27.20 -25.21 -7.39
CA ALA A 147 -27.79 -25.30 -6.06
C ALA A 147 -27.53 -26.63 -5.34
N SER A 148 -27.60 -26.63 -4.00
CA SER A 148 -28.12 -27.66 -3.03
C SER A 148 -27.72 -27.19 -1.60
N ALA A 149 -28.63 -26.72 -0.72
CA ALA A 149 -29.36 -27.47 0.34
C ALA A 149 -28.43 -28.24 1.33
N ASN A 150 -28.55 -28.23 2.67
CA ASN A 150 -29.50 -27.69 3.66
C ASN A 150 -28.88 -27.84 5.10
N GLU A 151 -29.46 -27.14 6.10
CA GLU A 151 -29.55 -27.47 7.56
C GLU A 151 -28.30 -27.32 8.47
N GLU A 152 -28.38 -27.00 9.77
CA GLU A 152 -29.28 -26.28 10.71
C GLU A 152 -28.59 -26.39 12.12
N GLY A 153 -28.81 -25.44 13.05
CA GLY A 153 -28.64 -25.68 14.51
C GLY A 153 -27.60 -24.81 15.28
N GLY A 154 -28.08 -23.84 16.07
CA GLY A 154 -27.32 -23.04 17.06
C GLY A 154 -27.24 -23.69 18.47
N PRO A 155 -27.28 -22.94 19.60
CA PRO A 155 -26.48 -21.80 20.06
C PRO A 155 -25.90 -22.02 21.50
N VAL A 156 -25.52 -20.94 22.22
CA VAL A 156 -25.14 -20.79 23.67
C VAL A 156 -23.63 -20.97 23.94
N GLY A 157 -22.87 -20.08 24.59
CA GLY A 157 -23.13 -18.97 25.51
C GLY A 157 -22.35 -19.21 26.81
N GLY A 158 -21.47 -18.29 27.22
CA GLY A 158 -20.70 -18.41 28.47
C GLY A 158 -19.69 -17.27 28.66
N ASP A 159 -20.12 -16.25 29.42
CA ASP A 159 -19.25 -15.23 30.01
C ASP A 159 -18.31 -15.87 31.04
N ASP A 160 -17.02 -15.57 30.99
CA ASP A 160 -16.21 -15.47 32.19
C ASP A 160 -15.07 -14.46 31.98
N ALA A 161 -15.12 -13.41 32.80
CA ALA A 161 -14.16 -12.33 32.85
C ALA A 161 -12.89 -12.80 33.57
N SER A 162 -11.75 -12.76 32.88
CA SER A 162 -10.44 -12.82 33.50
C SER A 162 -9.61 -11.62 33.07
N SER A 163 -9.48 -10.68 34.00
CA SER A 163 -8.55 -9.55 33.99
C SER A 163 -7.09 -10.04 33.91
N ALA A 164 -6.40 -9.75 32.81
CA ALA A 164 -4.94 -9.83 32.72
C ALA A 164 -4.39 -8.89 31.63
N SER A 165 -3.54 -7.95 32.08
CA SER A 165 -2.54 -7.14 31.35
C SER A 165 -3.00 -6.20 30.21
N GLU A 166 -3.02 -4.89 30.51
CA GLU A 166 -3.16 -3.78 29.56
C GLU A 166 -1.88 -3.48 28.74
N ASP A 167 -1.09 -4.48 28.34
CA ASP A 167 0.21 -4.21 27.69
C ASP A 167 0.64 -5.26 26.64
N SER A 168 -0.29 -5.95 25.96
CA SER A 168 0.11 -7.02 25.03
C SER A 168 -0.66 -7.19 23.73
N GLU A 169 -1.56 -6.27 23.34
CA GLU A 169 -2.26 -6.36 22.05
C GLU A 169 -2.31 -5.05 21.26
N ALA A 170 -1.21 -4.30 21.24
CA ALA A 170 -0.85 -3.52 20.06
C ALA A 170 -0.46 -4.47 18.91
N SER A 171 -1.41 -5.35 18.56
CA SER A 171 -1.74 -5.78 17.22
C SER A 171 -0.57 -5.99 16.27
N GLN A 172 -0.21 -7.25 16.02
CA GLN A 172 0.66 -7.64 14.92
C GLN A 172 0.29 -6.85 13.66
N ILE A 173 1.19 -5.96 13.24
CA ILE A 173 1.06 -5.24 11.98
C ILE A 173 1.19 -6.32 10.90
N ASN A 174 0.19 -6.43 10.03
CA ASN A 174 0.31 -7.36 8.92
C ASN A 174 1.32 -6.78 7.95
N GLU A 175 2.47 -7.42 7.89
CA GLU A 175 3.55 -7.00 7.02
C GLU A 175 3.36 -7.49 5.58
N ASP A 176 2.46 -8.44 5.30
CA ASP A 176 2.32 -8.90 3.92
C ASP A 176 1.61 -7.84 3.04
N PRO A 177 2.16 -7.55 1.84
CA PRO A 177 1.49 -6.67 0.90
C PRO A 177 0.18 -7.31 0.42
N VAL A 178 -0.83 -6.46 0.15
CA VAL A 178 -2.13 -6.93 -0.33
C VAL A 178 -2.14 -7.09 -1.86
N GLU A 179 -2.74 -8.19 -2.34
CA GLU A 179 -2.96 -8.50 -3.75
C GLU A 179 -4.14 -7.71 -4.36
N ASP A 180 -5.33 -7.80 -3.75
CA ASP A 180 -6.54 -7.12 -4.20
C ASP A 180 -6.81 -5.86 -3.38
N LEU A 181 -6.76 -4.69 -4.02
CA LEU A 181 -6.98 -3.42 -3.34
C LEU A 181 -7.54 -2.35 -4.28
N TYR A 182 -8.16 -1.33 -3.70
CA TYR A 182 -8.54 -0.12 -4.44
C TYR A 182 -7.34 0.81 -4.63
N PHE A 183 -6.62 1.07 -3.53
CA PHE A 183 -5.42 1.89 -3.52
C PHE A 183 -4.57 1.58 -2.28
N HIS A 184 -3.31 1.99 -2.34
CA HIS A 184 -2.42 2.02 -1.18
C HIS A 184 -1.78 3.40 -1.07
N ILE A 185 -1.33 3.74 0.12
CA ILE A 185 -0.65 4.99 0.46
C ILE A 185 0.65 4.59 1.16
N PRO A 186 1.83 4.92 0.61
CA PRO A 186 3.08 4.77 1.34
C PRO A 186 3.00 5.53 2.67
N THR A 187 3.46 4.92 3.76
CA THR A 187 3.43 5.58 5.09
C THR A 187 4.26 6.86 5.11
N THR A 188 5.32 6.92 4.30
CA THR A 188 6.18 8.10 4.08
C THR A 188 5.46 9.26 3.39
N MET A 189 4.29 9.03 2.78
CA MET A 189 3.49 10.08 2.13
C MET A 189 2.46 10.72 3.07
N VAL A 190 2.31 10.19 4.29
CA VAL A 190 1.37 10.69 5.30
C VAL A 190 2.06 11.76 6.15
N ASP A 191 1.58 12.99 6.03
CA ASP A 191 2.10 14.17 6.74
C ASP A 191 1.53 14.29 8.16
N ASP A 192 0.23 13.99 8.31
CA ASP A 192 -0.48 14.12 9.58
C ASP A 192 -1.59 13.07 9.72
N LEU A 193 -1.84 12.63 10.95
CA LEU A 193 -2.78 11.56 11.30
C LEU A 193 -3.68 12.01 12.46
N LYS A 194 -4.99 12.08 12.22
CA LYS A 194 -5.98 12.56 13.21
C LYS A 194 -7.10 11.55 13.42
N SER A 195 -7.55 11.45 14.67
CA SER A 195 -8.84 10.85 15.00
C SER A 195 -9.91 11.94 14.93
N LEU A 196 -10.88 11.81 14.02
CA LEU A 196 -12.00 12.73 13.89
C LEU A 196 -13.20 12.19 14.69
N GLY A 197 -13.05 12.15 16.02
CA GLY A 197 -14.03 11.51 16.91
C GLY A 197 -13.81 9.99 17.00
N ALA A 198 -14.87 9.25 17.34
CA ALA A 198 -14.75 7.84 17.75
C ALA A 198 -14.77 6.81 16.61
N ARG A 199 -14.99 7.25 15.37
CA ARG A 199 -15.26 6.38 14.21
C ARG A 199 -14.57 6.82 12.93
N GLU A 200 -13.76 7.87 12.98
CA GLU A 200 -13.17 8.44 11.79
C GLU A 200 -11.68 8.66 11.99
N ILE A 201 -10.90 8.30 10.98
CA ILE A 201 -9.46 8.50 10.91
C ILE A 201 -9.18 9.34 9.66
N SER A 202 -8.48 10.45 9.84
CA SER A 202 -8.02 11.31 8.75
C SER A 202 -6.51 11.15 8.54
N LEU A 203 -6.13 10.91 7.29
CA LEU A 203 -4.76 10.94 6.80
C LEU A 203 -4.58 12.19 5.94
N THR A 204 -3.78 13.14 6.41
CA THR A 204 -3.31 14.24 5.57
C THR A 204 -2.08 13.77 4.80
N LEU A 205 -2.08 13.95 3.49
CA LEU A 205 -0.99 13.52 2.62
C LEU A 205 -0.10 14.70 2.24
N HIS A 206 1.20 14.47 2.06
CA HIS A 206 2.09 15.47 1.48
C HIS A 206 1.54 15.91 0.12
N GLY A 207 1.26 17.22 -0.01
CA GLY A 207 0.66 17.77 -1.21
C GLY A 207 1.57 17.58 -2.42
N LYS A 208 1.10 16.81 -3.43
CA LYS A 208 1.79 16.71 -4.72
C LYS A 208 1.56 17.98 -5.54
N THR A 209 2.43 18.97 -5.45
CA THR A 209 2.37 20.17 -6.29
C THR A 209 2.98 19.89 -7.66
N SER A 210 2.16 19.66 -8.68
CA SER A 210 2.63 19.64 -10.08
C SER A 210 2.72 21.07 -10.60
N GLU A 211 3.91 21.53 -11.00
CA GLU A 211 4.11 22.85 -11.60
C GLU A 211 3.66 22.92 -13.06
N THR A 212 3.34 21.81 -13.72
CA THR A 212 2.92 21.83 -15.12
C THR A 212 1.80 20.82 -15.36
N ASN A 213 0.62 21.36 -15.66
CA ASN A 213 -0.64 20.66 -15.95
C ASN A 213 -1.25 19.93 -14.73
N ALA A 214 -2.23 20.59 -14.13
CA ALA A 214 -3.06 20.05 -13.05
C ALA A 214 -3.79 18.74 -13.46
N LEU A 215 -4.39 17.99 -12.54
CA LEU A 215 -5.73 18.43 -12.12
C LEU A 215 -6.18 18.10 -10.69
N MET A 216 -5.59 17.17 -9.94
CA MET A 216 -6.01 16.93 -8.55
C MET A 216 -4.86 16.34 -7.73
N SER A 217 -4.53 16.97 -6.60
CA SER A 217 -3.71 16.35 -5.55
C SER A 217 -4.63 15.92 -4.42
N VAL A 218 -4.50 14.67 -3.97
CA VAL A 218 -5.23 14.19 -2.80
C VAL A 218 -4.55 14.76 -1.58
N LYS A 219 -5.22 15.70 -0.90
CA LYS A 219 -4.70 16.35 0.31
C LYS A 219 -5.03 15.55 1.57
N GLU A 220 -6.21 14.95 1.61
CA GLU A 220 -6.73 14.29 2.80
C GLU A 220 -7.59 13.09 2.37
N ILE A 221 -7.47 12.00 3.11
CA ILE A 221 -8.34 10.84 3.01
C ILE A 221 -8.92 10.57 4.39
N VAL A 222 -10.25 10.53 4.48
CA VAL A 222 -10.96 10.23 5.72
C VAL A 222 -11.62 8.86 5.59
N PHE A 223 -11.33 7.99 6.54
CA PHE A 223 -11.93 6.66 6.65
C PHE A 223 -12.94 6.65 7.78
N THR A 224 -14.17 6.21 7.48
CA THR A 224 -15.20 5.96 8.50
C THR A 224 -15.22 4.46 8.83
N ILE A 225 -14.92 4.12 10.09
CA ILE A 225 -14.93 2.77 10.62
C ILE A 225 -16.11 2.65 11.61
N PRO A 226 -17.16 1.88 11.30
CA PRO A 226 -18.38 1.82 12.12
C PRO A 226 -18.16 1.35 13.56
N ASP A 227 -17.24 0.40 13.74
CA ASP A 227 -16.88 -0.13 15.05
C ASP A 227 -15.82 0.77 15.71
N LYS A 228 -16.13 1.24 16.93
CA LYS A 228 -15.28 2.18 17.67
C LYS A 228 -13.99 1.52 18.18
N GLN A 229 -14.04 0.25 18.58
CA GLN A 229 -12.87 -0.49 19.05
C GLN A 229 -11.93 -0.77 17.88
N VAL A 230 -12.47 -1.20 16.74
CA VAL A 230 -11.69 -1.39 15.49
C VAL A 230 -11.09 -0.07 15.03
N CYS A 231 -11.85 1.03 15.09
CA CYS A 231 -11.34 2.36 14.75
C CYS A 231 -10.15 2.75 15.63
N LYS A 232 -10.26 2.54 16.95
CA LYS A 232 -9.16 2.80 17.89
C LYS A 232 -7.94 1.95 17.59
N GLN A 233 -8.11 0.64 17.40
CA GLN A 233 -7.01 -0.27 17.06
C GLN A 233 -6.32 0.13 15.76
N MET A 234 -7.07 0.53 14.74
CA MET A 234 -6.51 0.96 13.46
C MET A 234 -5.73 2.27 13.60
N TYR A 235 -6.26 3.23 14.37
CA TYR A 235 -5.55 4.47 14.68
C TYR A 235 -4.23 4.20 15.41
N ASP A 236 -4.25 3.33 16.43
CA ASP A 236 -3.06 2.95 17.18
C ASP A 236 -2.02 2.31 16.25
N ARG A 237 -2.41 1.37 15.37
CA ARG A 237 -1.50 0.79 14.35
C ARG A 237 -0.90 1.84 13.43
N LEU A 238 -1.69 2.78 12.93
CA LEU A 238 -1.22 3.86 12.06
C LEU A 238 -0.20 4.77 12.77
N MET A 239 -0.45 5.11 14.03
CA MET A 239 0.49 5.89 14.86
C MET A 239 1.86 5.21 15.03
N HIS A 240 1.93 3.88 14.90
CA HIS A 240 3.19 3.13 15.02
C HIS A 240 4.02 3.17 13.71
N VAL A 241 3.39 3.38 12.56
CA VAL A 241 4.05 3.27 11.24
C VAL A 241 4.23 4.60 10.53
N VAL A 242 3.37 5.59 10.79
CA VAL A 242 3.48 6.94 10.25
C VAL A 242 4.51 7.72 11.07
N ASP A 243 5.51 8.29 10.40
CA ASP A 243 6.50 9.15 11.06
C ASP A 243 5.92 10.55 11.30
N THR A 244 5.24 10.74 12.44
CA THR A 244 4.65 12.03 12.81
C THR A 244 5.67 13.04 13.36
N ARG A 245 6.99 12.79 13.27
CA ARG A 245 8.02 13.67 13.87
C ARG A 245 8.07 15.08 13.28
N THR A 246 7.51 15.29 12.09
CA THR A 246 7.39 16.61 11.44
C THR A 246 6.10 17.36 11.80
N SER A 247 5.12 16.71 12.45
CA SER A 247 3.94 17.39 12.99
C SER A 247 4.37 18.17 14.23
N GLY A 248 4.70 19.43 14.01
CA GLY A 248 5.27 20.34 14.99
C GLY A 248 4.48 20.33 16.30
N ARG A 249 5.07 19.71 17.33
CA ARG A 249 4.85 20.10 18.71
C ARG A 249 5.16 21.60 18.82
N ILE A 250 4.14 22.44 18.72
CA ILE A 250 4.20 23.76 19.37
C ILE A 250 4.19 23.47 20.87
N VAL A 251 5.39 23.30 21.43
CA VAL A 251 5.61 23.41 22.86
C VAL A 251 5.60 24.91 23.16
N SER A 252 4.57 25.35 23.88
CA SER A 252 4.45 26.73 24.38
C SER A 252 5.67 27.15 25.19
N ILE A 253 6.09 28.42 25.06
CA ILE A 253 6.74 29.14 26.16
C ILE A 253 5.91 30.40 26.40
N GLN A 254 5.37 30.50 27.62
CA GLN A 254 4.73 31.69 28.16
C GLN A 254 5.78 32.79 28.38
N ASN A 255 5.39 34.02 28.07
CA ASN A 255 5.51 35.17 28.97
C ASN A 255 4.44 36.18 28.60
#